data_AF-A0A3N1S131-F1
#
_entry.id   AF-A0A3N1S131-F1
#
_cell.length_a   1.000
_cell.length_b   1.000
_cell.length_c   1.000
_cell.angle_alpha   90.00
_cell.angle_beta   90.00
_cell.angle_gamma   90.00
#
_symmetry.space_group_name_H-M   'P 1'
#
loop_
_entity.id
_entity.type
_entity.pdbx_description
1 polymer ?
#
loop_
_entity_poly.entity_id
_entity_poly.type
_entity_poly.pdbx_seq_one_letter_code
_entity_poly.pdbx_strand_id
1 'polypeptide(L)'
;MSFRHVALMGRAGSGKDSAAARLVSRYQFVRVAFADPLKESALRLDPIVGAEGTSHGALPNRLSDVVKRYGWDRAKNSYPVVRRTLQNLGETVRADDADFWLRMALDKVATADRWSLPVVVSDVRYANEADALRTRNTIMVGSS
;
A
#
# COMPACT_ATOMS: atom_id res chain seq x y z
N MET A 1 17.51 21.62 -1.39
CA MET A 1 16.18 21.96 -1.95
C MET A 1 15.18 20.98 -1.35
N SER A 2 14.08 21.45 -0.74
CA SER A 2 13.00 20.55 -0.29
C SER A 2 12.03 20.35 -1.44
N PHE A 3 11.84 19.10 -1.86
CA PHE A 3 10.85 18.75 -2.88
C PHE A 3 9.45 18.71 -2.27
N ARG A 4 8.43 19.09 -3.04
CA ARG A 4 7.04 18.96 -2.61
C ARG A 4 6.56 17.53 -2.84
N HIS A 5 5.91 16.94 -1.84
CA HIS A 5 5.20 15.69 -2.00
C HIS A 5 3.81 15.91 -2.60
N VAL A 6 3.25 14.87 -3.19
CA VAL A 6 1.89 14.86 -3.72
C VAL A 6 1.11 13.75 -3.05
N ALA A 7 -0.09 14.04 -2.58
CA ALA A 7 -1.01 13.05 -2.04
C ALA A 7 -2.26 12.99 -2.91
N LEU A 8 -2.56 11.81 -3.43
CA LEU A 8 -3.71 11.59 -4.32
C LEU A 8 -4.90 11.07 -3.52
N MET A 9 -6.02 11.78 -3.64
CA MET A 9 -7.30 11.42 -3.06
C MET A 9 -8.34 11.19 -4.16
N GLY A 10 -9.25 10.25 -3.94
CA GLY A 10 -10.37 10.01 -4.85
C GLY A 10 -10.83 8.56 -4.91
N ARG A 11 -12.04 8.37 -5.45
CA ARG A 11 -12.67 7.06 -5.61
C ARG A 11 -11.84 6.12 -6.51
N ALA A 12 -12.06 4.82 -6.36
CA ALA A 12 -11.49 3.85 -7.29
C ALA A 12 -11.91 4.20 -8.73
N GLY A 13 -10.97 4.15 -9.68
CA GLY A 13 -11.21 4.50 -11.07
C GLY A 13 -11.06 5.99 -11.42
N SER A 14 -10.74 6.88 -10.48
CA SER A 14 -10.52 8.32 -10.76
C SER A 14 -9.23 8.65 -11.52
N GLY A 15 -8.44 7.64 -11.91
CA GLY A 15 -7.14 7.82 -12.58
C GLY A 15 -5.96 8.11 -11.65
N LYS A 16 -6.15 8.11 -10.33
CA LYS A 16 -5.09 8.36 -9.32
C LYS A 16 -3.88 7.43 -9.48
N ASP A 17 -4.11 6.14 -9.74
CA ASP A 17 -3.02 5.18 -9.90
C ASP A 17 -2.21 5.46 -11.17
N SER A 18 -2.88 5.86 -12.25
CA SER A 18 -2.23 6.29 -13.50
C SER A 18 -1.44 7.59 -13.31
N ALA A 19 -1.97 8.55 -12.55
CA ALA A 19 -1.27 9.78 -12.21
C ALA A 19 -0.02 9.51 -11.36
N ALA A 20 -0.14 8.67 -10.32
CA ALA A 20 1.01 8.25 -9.50
C ALA A 20 2.07 7.54 -10.34
N ALA A 21 1.68 6.61 -11.22
CA ALA A 21 2.62 5.91 -12.10
C ALA A 21 3.36 6.88 -13.03
N ARG A 22 2.70 7.93 -13.52
CA ARG A 22 3.33 8.97 -14.36
C ARG A 22 4.29 9.86 -13.57
N LEU A 23 3.95 10.20 -12.33
CA LEU A 23 4.84 10.94 -11.42
C LEU A 23 6.13 10.16 -11.14
N VAL A 24 6.02 8.86 -10.86
CA VAL A 24 7.17 7.98 -10.63
C VAL A 24 8.04 7.89 -11.89
N SER A 25 7.44 7.54 -13.02
CA SER A 25 8.18 7.24 -14.27
C SER A 25 8.82 8.47 -14.93
N ARG A 26 8.24 9.67 -14.79
CA ARG A 26 8.75 10.88 -15.47
C ARG A 26 9.43 11.89 -14.56
N TYR A 27 9.11 11.89 -13.28
CA TYR A 27 9.55 12.93 -12.34
C TYR A 27 10.24 12.36 -11.10
N GLN A 28 10.64 11.08 -11.14
CA GLN A 28 11.42 10.41 -10.08
C GLN A 28 10.74 10.42 -8.70
N PHE A 29 9.41 10.49 -8.67
CA PHE A 29 8.69 10.36 -7.41
C PHE A 29 8.84 8.95 -6.85
N VAL A 30 9.04 8.87 -5.53
CA VAL A 30 8.90 7.62 -4.78
C VAL A 30 7.42 7.41 -4.50
N ARG A 31 6.86 6.27 -4.90
CA ARG A 31 5.48 5.92 -4.55
C ARG A 31 5.44 5.34 -3.14
N VAL A 32 4.56 5.88 -2.31
CA VAL A 32 4.21 5.33 -1.00
C VAL A 32 2.71 5.09 -0.96
N ALA A 33 2.30 3.99 -0.34
CA ALA A 33 0.91 3.76 0.01
C ALA A 33 0.79 3.37 1.49
N PHE A 34 -0.25 3.84 2.17
CA PHE A 34 -0.52 3.51 3.57
C PHE A 34 -0.82 2.01 3.74
N ALA A 35 -1.33 1.36 2.70
CA ALA A 35 -1.50 -0.08 2.68
C ALA A 35 -0.18 -0.88 2.48
N ASP A 36 0.94 -0.24 2.14
CA ASP A 36 2.18 -0.99 1.85
C ASP A 36 2.79 -1.68 3.09
N PRO A 37 2.92 -1.02 4.26
CA PRO A 37 3.39 -1.70 5.47
C PRO A 37 2.53 -2.90 5.89
N LEU A 38 1.20 -2.81 5.67
CA LEU A 38 0.27 -3.92 5.89
C LEU A 38 0.56 -5.08 4.94
N LYS A 39 0.72 -4.81 3.64
CA LYS A 39 1.05 -5.83 2.64
C LYS A 39 2.40 -6.49 2.91
N GLU A 40 3.41 -5.70 3.27
CA GLU A 40 4.74 -6.19 3.64
C GLU A 40 4.69 -7.09 4.87
N SER A 41 3.90 -6.71 5.88
CA SER A 41 3.72 -7.54 7.08
C SER A 41 2.94 -8.82 6.79
N ALA A 42 1.93 -8.77 5.92
CA ALA A 42 1.23 -9.96 5.45
C ALA A 42 2.16 -10.91 4.68
N LEU A 43 3.04 -10.38 3.83
CA LEU A 43 4.06 -11.17 3.12
C LEU A 43 5.09 -11.79 4.06
N ARG A 44 5.42 -11.14 5.18
CA ARG A 44 6.28 -11.72 6.22
C ARG A 44 5.59 -12.82 7.03
N LEU A 45 4.29 -12.66 7.30
CA LEU A 45 3.47 -13.71 7.93
C LEU A 45 3.31 -14.93 7.01
N ASP A 46 3.22 -14.66 5.70
CA ASP A 46 3.14 -15.63 4.61
C ASP A 46 2.15 -16.80 4.78
N PRO A 47 0.87 -16.52 5.06
CA PRO A 47 -0.12 -17.56 5.31
C PRO A 47 -0.42 -18.37 4.05
N ILE A 48 -0.96 -19.57 4.26
CA ILE A 48 -1.54 -20.37 3.18
C ILE A 48 -2.87 -19.72 2.78
N VAL A 49 -2.99 -19.36 1.50
CA VAL A 49 -4.15 -18.64 0.95
C VAL A 49 -4.99 -19.47 -0.02
N GLY A 50 -4.54 -20.70 -0.29
CA GLY A 50 -5.27 -21.67 -1.10
C GLY A 50 -4.45 -22.95 -1.25
N ALA A 51 -4.94 -23.85 -2.10
CA ALA A 51 -4.20 -25.02 -2.53
C ALA A 51 -4.41 -25.23 -4.03
N GLU A 52 -3.39 -25.72 -4.72
CA GLU A 52 -3.47 -26.10 -6.14
C GLU A 52 -3.39 -27.62 -6.25
N GLY A 53 -4.34 -28.21 -6.98
CA GLY A 53 -4.34 -29.64 -7.25
C GLY A 53 -3.23 -30.00 -8.22
N THR A 54 -2.35 -30.92 -7.84
CA THR A 54 -1.31 -31.48 -8.72
C THR A 54 -1.54 -32.98 -8.89
N SER A 55 -0.86 -33.59 -9.88
CA SER A 55 -0.87 -35.04 -10.07
C SER A 55 -0.38 -35.85 -8.86
N HIS A 56 0.29 -35.19 -7.90
CA HIS A 56 0.83 -35.80 -6.68
C HIS A 56 0.10 -35.32 -5.40
N GLY A 57 -1.08 -34.69 -5.54
CA GLY A 57 -1.87 -34.15 -4.42
C GLY A 57 -1.96 -32.62 -4.41
N ALA A 58 -2.63 -32.06 -3.40
CA ALA A 58 -2.80 -30.62 -3.28
C ALA A 58 -1.59 -29.97 -2.61
N LEU A 59 -0.96 -28.99 -3.28
CA LEU A 59 0.11 -28.20 -2.70
C LEU A 59 -0.44 -26.88 -2.14
N PRO A 60 -0.04 -26.48 -0.92
CA PRO A 60 -0.48 -25.21 -0.35
C PRO A 60 0.14 -24.05 -1.10
N ASN A 61 -0.69 -23.06 -1.43
CA ASN A 61 -0.25 -21.79 -2.00
C ASN A 61 -0.03 -20.78 -0.89
N ARG A 62 1.21 -20.33 -0.72
CA ARG A 62 1.54 -19.23 0.20
C ARG A 62 1.24 -17.88 -0.43
N LEU A 63 0.97 -16.88 0.41
CA LEU A 63 0.66 -15.53 -0.05
C LEU A 63 1.77 -14.94 -0.92
N SER A 64 3.02 -15.12 -0.50
CA SER A 64 4.21 -14.63 -1.22
C SER A 64 4.29 -15.19 -2.63
N ASP A 65 4.08 -16.50 -2.81
CA ASP A 65 4.08 -17.17 -4.11
C ASP A 65 2.96 -16.68 -5.02
N VAL A 66 1.74 -16.55 -4.48
CA VAL A 66 0.58 -16.06 -5.22
C VAL A 66 0.78 -14.61 -5.67
N VAL A 67 1.29 -13.74 -4.79
CA VAL A 67 1.57 -12.34 -5.11
C VAL A 67 2.72 -12.22 -6.11
N LYS A 68 3.77 -13.03 -6.00
CA LYS A 68 4.88 -13.05 -6.95
C LYS A 68 4.42 -13.48 -8.35
N ARG A 69 3.54 -14.49 -8.43
CA ARG A 69 3.06 -15.03 -9.71
C ARG A 69 2.03 -14.12 -10.40
N TYR A 70 1.16 -13.46 -9.63
CA TYR A 70 -0.02 -12.80 -10.19
C TYR A 70 -0.11 -11.29 -9.88
N GLY A 71 0.73 -10.78 -8.99
CA GLY A 71 0.59 -9.44 -8.43
C GLY A 71 -0.59 -9.33 -7.46
N TRP A 72 -0.60 -8.25 -6.68
CA TRP A 72 -1.60 -8.02 -5.63
C TRP A 72 -3.04 -7.99 -6.15
N ASP A 73 -3.28 -7.37 -7.30
CA ASP A 73 -4.66 -7.17 -7.79
C ASP A 73 -5.32 -8.49 -8.18
N ARG A 74 -4.63 -9.34 -8.94
CA ARG A 74 -5.15 -10.67 -9.26
C ARG A 74 -5.15 -11.58 -8.03
N ALA A 75 -4.14 -11.54 -7.16
CA ALA A 75 -4.13 -12.31 -5.91
C ALA A 75 -5.38 -12.07 -5.04
N LYS A 76 -5.74 -10.80 -4.81
CA LYS A 76 -6.95 -10.43 -4.06
C LYS A 76 -8.23 -10.96 -4.71
N ASN A 77 -8.31 -10.92 -6.05
CA ASN A 77 -9.49 -11.31 -6.83
C ASN A 77 -9.66 -12.82 -6.95
N SER A 78 -8.57 -13.56 -7.10
CA SER A 78 -8.60 -15.00 -7.31
C SER A 78 -8.61 -15.80 -6.00
N TYR A 79 -8.12 -15.23 -4.90
CA TYR A 79 -8.01 -15.91 -3.61
C TYR A 79 -8.72 -15.08 -2.52
N PRO A 80 -9.99 -15.40 -2.17
CA PRO A 80 -10.76 -14.64 -1.18
C PRO A 80 -10.06 -14.53 0.19
N VAL A 81 -9.28 -15.56 0.56
CA VAL A 81 -8.49 -15.58 1.78
C VAL A 81 -7.49 -14.42 1.84
N VAL A 82 -6.89 -14.02 0.71
CA VAL A 82 -5.94 -12.90 0.65
C VAL A 82 -6.58 -11.61 1.17
N ARG A 83 -7.80 -11.28 0.70
CA ARG A 83 -8.52 -10.09 1.17
C ARG A 83 -8.84 -10.17 2.65
N ARG A 84 -9.35 -11.31 3.10
CA ARG A 84 -9.68 -11.55 4.51
C ARG A 84 -8.46 -11.41 5.42
N THR A 85 -7.32 -11.99 5.03
CA THR A 85 -6.06 -11.86 5.77
C THR A 85 -5.64 -10.41 5.91
N LEU A 86 -5.67 -9.63 4.81
CA LEU A 86 -5.30 -8.21 4.85
C LEU A 86 -6.26 -7.39 5.72
N GLN A 87 -7.56 -7.64 5.62
CA GLN A 87 -8.57 -6.95 6.42
C GLN A 87 -8.40 -7.28 7.90
N ASN A 88 -8.35 -8.56 8.26
CA ASN A 88 -8.18 -9.00 9.65
C ASN A 88 -6.88 -8.46 10.25
N LEU A 89 -5.74 -8.60 9.55
CA LEU A 89 -4.46 -8.08 10.03
C LEU A 89 -4.51 -6.55 10.22
N GLY A 90 -5.11 -5.85 9.26
CA GLY A 90 -5.26 -4.40 9.31
C GLY A 90 -6.16 -3.93 10.45
N GLU A 91 -7.28 -4.61 10.67
CA GLU A 91 -8.27 -4.30 11.71
C GLU A 91 -7.76 -4.65 13.11
N THR A 92 -7.16 -5.82 13.29
CA THR A 92 -6.58 -6.23 14.58
C THR A 92 -5.52 -5.25 15.05
N VAL A 93 -4.54 -4.92 14.20
CA VAL A 93 -3.47 -3.96 14.58
C VAL A 93 -4.04 -2.56 14.79
N ARG A 94 -5.03 -2.15 14.00
CA ARG A 94 -5.68 -0.83 14.13
C ARG A 94 -6.50 -0.70 15.43
N ALA A 95 -7.07 -1.80 15.92
CA ALA A 95 -7.81 -1.81 17.18
C ALA A 95 -6.88 -1.53 18.37
N ASP A 96 -5.64 -2.01 18.31
CA ASP A 96 -4.63 -1.77 19.34
C ASP A 96 -3.93 -0.40 19.16
N ASP A 97 -3.65 -0.02 17.90
CA ASP A 97 -3.00 1.24 17.55
C ASP A 97 -3.45 1.74 16.17
N ALA A 98 -4.29 2.78 16.18
CA ALA A 98 -4.89 3.35 14.98
C ALA A 98 -3.88 3.95 14.00
N ASP A 99 -2.72 4.40 14.49
CA ASP A 99 -1.70 5.10 13.72
C ASP A 99 -0.49 4.21 13.37
N PHE A 100 -0.49 2.93 13.76
CA PHE A 100 0.63 2.02 13.52
C PHE A 100 1.08 1.99 12.05
N TRP A 101 0.15 1.70 11.14
CA TRP A 101 0.43 1.62 9.70
C TRP A 101 0.80 2.98 9.11
N LEU A 102 0.20 4.05 9.62
CA LEU A 102 0.50 5.43 9.24
C LEU A 102 1.95 5.77 9.59
N ARG A 103 2.38 5.50 10.83
CA ARG A 103 3.77 5.73 11.27
C ARG A 103 4.77 4.98 10.39
N MET A 104 4.54 3.69 10.11
CA MET A 104 5.40 2.92 9.21
C MET A 104 5.48 3.48 7.80
N ALA A 105 4.37 3.99 7.25
CA ALA A 105 4.37 4.61 5.93
C ALA A 105 5.11 5.96 5.94
N LEU A 106 4.93 6.76 7.00
CA LEU A 106 5.60 8.04 7.19
C LEU A 106 7.12 7.89 7.38
N ASP A 107 7.60 6.76 7.88
CA ASP A 107 9.04 6.46 7.91
C ASP A 107 9.63 6.30 6.50
N LYS A 108 8.85 5.76 5.54
CA LYS A 108 9.26 5.72 4.13
C LYS A 108 9.30 7.12 3.53
N VAL A 109 8.31 7.97 3.84
CA VAL A 109 8.30 9.38 3.44
C VAL A 109 9.53 10.11 4.01
N ALA A 110 9.77 9.99 5.32
CA ALA A 110 10.92 10.60 5.98
C ALA A 110 12.26 10.10 5.44
N THR A 111 12.31 8.84 4.99
CA THR A 111 13.48 8.31 4.30
C THR A 111 13.67 9.02 2.96
N ALA A 112 12.64 9.11 2.12
CA ALA A 112 12.71 9.84 0.86
C ALA A 112 13.11 11.31 1.04
N ASP A 113 12.64 11.96 2.11
CA ASP A 113 13.06 13.32 2.50
C ASP A 113 14.56 13.43 2.73
N ARG A 114 15.16 12.48 3.48
CA ARG A 114 16.61 12.44 3.71
C ARG A 114 17.41 12.32 2.41
N TRP A 115 16.85 11.65 1.42
CA TRP A 115 17.44 11.51 0.09
C TRP A 115 17.06 12.65 -0.87
N SER A 116 16.30 13.64 -0.41
CA SER A 116 15.76 14.73 -1.26
C SER A 116 14.99 14.19 -2.47
N LEU A 117 14.12 13.20 -2.26
CA LEU A 117 13.27 12.64 -3.30
C LEU A 117 11.81 13.06 -3.11
N PRO A 118 11.12 13.50 -4.18
CA PRO A 118 9.69 13.76 -4.10
C PRO A 118 8.92 12.45 -3.86
N VAL A 119 7.79 12.53 -3.14
CA VAL A 119 6.97 11.36 -2.79
C VAL A 119 5.56 11.55 -3.31
N VAL A 120 5.00 10.49 -3.89
CA VAL A 120 3.57 10.42 -4.23
C VAL A 120 2.89 9.42 -3.31
N VAL A 121 1.98 9.90 -2.48
CA VAL A 121 1.12 9.05 -1.64
C VAL A 121 -0.15 8.72 -2.41
N SER A 122 -0.41 7.44 -2.67
CA SER A 122 -1.42 7.02 -3.66
C SER A 122 -2.80 6.62 -3.09
N ASP A 123 -2.93 6.45 -1.78
CA ASP A 123 -4.12 5.85 -1.17
C ASP A 123 -4.52 6.48 0.19
N VAL A 124 -4.52 7.80 0.30
CA VAL A 124 -5.11 8.49 1.46
C VAL A 124 -6.61 8.19 1.54
N ARG A 125 -7.07 7.65 2.66
CA ARG A 125 -8.46 7.23 2.93
C ARG A 125 -9.03 7.80 4.22
N TYR A 126 -8.19 8.11 5.20
CA TYR A 126 -8.62 8.55 6.53
C TYR A 126 -8.17 9.98 6.85
N ALA A 127 -8.85 10.63 7.80
CA ALA A 127 -8.55 12.01 8.18
C ALA A 127 -7.16 12.15 8.81
N ASN A 128 -6.79 11.23 9.70
CA ASN A 128 -5.46 11.20 10.33
C ASN A 128 -4.32 11.08 9.31
N GLU A 129 -4.52 10.30 8.25
CA GLU A 129 -3.57 10.19 7.13
C GLU A 129 -3.40 11.53 6.39
N ALA A 130 -4.51 12.21 6.09
CA ALA A 130 -4.46 13.53 5.44
C ALA A 130 -3.80 14.59 6.33
N ASP A 131 -4.13 14.60 7.63
CA ASP A 131 -3.57 15.54 8.60
C ASP A 131 -2.06 15.33 8.77
N ALA A 132 -1.61 14.08 8.86
CA ALA A 132 -0.20 13.76 8.91
C ALA A 132 0.57 14.28 7.69
N LEU A 133 -0.01 14.21 6.49
CA LEU A 133 0.63 14.69 5.27
C LEU A 133 0.63 16.22 5.15
N ARG A 134 -0.42 16.92 5.62
CA ARG A 134 -0.48 18.40 5.61
C ARG A 134 0.70 19.03 6.34
N THR A 135 1.20 18.39 7.38
CA THR A 135 2.36 18.88 8.14
C THR A 135 3.71 18.73 7.41
N ARG A 136 3.75 18.05 6.25
CA ARG A 136 5.00 17.66 5.55
C ARG A 136 5.11 18.23 4.13
N ASN A 137 4.84 19.52 3.93
CA ASN A 137 4.97 20.20 2.61
C ASN A 137 4.32 19.40 1.44
N THR A 138 3.18 18.76 1.73
CA THR A 138 2.48 17.88 0.80
C THR A 138 1.30 18.60 0.18
N ILE A 139 1.20 18.56 -1.16
CA ILE A 139 0.02 19.04 -1.88
C ILE A 139 -0.99 17.90 -1.97
N MET A 140 -2.20 18.14 -1.48
CA MET A 140 -3.33 17.21 -1.63
C MET A 140 -4.02 17.46 -2.98
N VAL A 141 -4.23 16.40 -3.77
CA VAL A 141 -4.86 16.45 -5.09
C VAL A 141 -6.02 15.45 -5.15
N GLY A 142 -7.24 15.93 -5.26
CA GLY A 142 -8.46 15.11 -5.35
C GLY A 142 -9.72 15.91 -4.98
N SER A 143 -10.90 15.40 -5.37
CA SER A 143 -12.19 15.95 -4.93
C SER A 143 -12.67 15.24 -3.67
N SER A 144 -13.10 16.02 -2.68
CA SER A 144 -13.75 15.58 -1.43
C SER A 144 -15.01 14.73 -1.68
#